data_AF-A0A433P7D8-F1
#
_entry.id   AF-A0A433P7D8-F1
#
_cell.length_a   1.000
_cell.length_b   1.000
_cell.length_c   1.000
_cell.angle_alpha   90.00
_cell.angle_beta   90.00
_cell.angle_gamma   90.00
#
_symmetry.space_group_name_H-M   'P 1'
#
loop_
_entity.id
_entity.type
_entity.pdbx_description
1 polymer ?
#
loop_
_entity_poly.entity_id
_entity_poly.type
_entity_poly.pdbx_seq_one_letter_code
_entity_poly.pdbx_strand_id
1 'polypeptide(L)'
;MADGIQTEENMGRCMSNNYSAQKFWQQWHRSYNRWNIRYIYIPLGGAKYFAYNTWIVFTFVALWHDIQLKLLAWGWLICLFLLPEIIATRVFSQKKVRCFWRSNFECYDFTQWGSWPYYRHLCAVGAVLNILMMMIANLVGFCVGLDGMAEMLKQIFRTASGITFLITTSMCIFVGVQVMFEYEEMENRKRWREKEAELRG
;
A
#
# COMPACT_ATOMS: atom_id res chain seq x y z
N MET A 1 -7.28 -4.01 -29.20
CA MET A 1 -7.25 -5.49 -29.18
C MET A 1 -7.65 -5.97 -30.57
N ALA A 2 -6.67 -6.20 -31.47
CA ALA A 2 -6.94 -6.76 -32.80
C ALA A 2 -6.92 -8.29 -32.78
N ASP A 3 -6.20 -8.90 -31.82
CA ASP A 3 -6.01 -10.35 -31.71
C ASP A 3 -7.03 -11.06 -30.79
N GLY A 4 -8.02 -10.36 -30.24
CA GLY A 4 -9.03 -10.94 -29.33
C GLY A 4 -8.50 -11.39 -27.95
N ILE A 5 -7.19 -11.37 -27.72
CA ILE A 5 -6.57 -11.70 -26.43
C ILE A 5 -6.69 -10.50 -25.49
N GLN A 6 -7.45 -10.67 -24.40
CA GLN A 6 -7.47 -9.70 -23.31
C GLN A 6 -6.27 -9.94 -22.39
N THR A 7 -5.29 -9.05 -22.46
CA THR A 7 -4.19 -9.02 -21.50
C THR A 7 -4.64 -8.34 -20.22
N GLU A 8 -4.08 -8.78 -19.09
CA GLU A 8 -4.37 -8.13 -17.81
C GLU A 8 -3.78 -6.73 -17.76
N GLU A 9 -4.60 -5.77 -17.35
CA GLU A 9 -4.18 -4.39 -17.21
C GLU A 9 -3.10 -4.26 -16.12
N ASN A 10 -2.01 -3.59 -16.47
CA ASN A 10 -0.81 -3.52 -15.64
C ASN A 10 -0.94 -2.54 -14.45
N MET A 11 -1.92 -1.63 -14.50
CA MET A 11 -2.21 -0.63 -13.48
C MET A 11 -3.69 -0.71 -13.10
N GLY A 12 -4.02 -1.55 -12.12
CA GLY A 12 -5.42 -1.79 -11.72
C GLY A 12 -6.08 -0.61 -11.00
N ARG A 13 -5.31 0.20 -10.25
CA ARG A 13 -5.68 1.55 -9.84
C ARG A 13 -4.49 2.48 -10.08
N CYS A 14 -4.78 3.75 -10.35
CA CYS A 14 -3.74 4.76 -10.47
C CYS A 14 -2.93 4.88 -9.17
N MET A 15 -1.64 5.23 -9.30
CA MET A 15 -0.73 5.47 -8.17
C MET A 15 -1.32 6.47 -7.17
N SER A 16 -2.04 7.48 -7.66
CA SER A 16 -2.72 8.51 -6.86
C SER A 16 -4.00 8.04 -6.16
N ASN A 17 -4.46 6.80 -6.37
CA ASN A 17 -5.64 6.23 -5.73
C ASN A 17 -5.30 5.00 -4.88
N ASN A 18 -4.14 5.05 -4.23
CA ASN A 18 -3.68 4.03 -3.29
C ASN A 18 -3.12 4.68 -2.03
N TYR A 19 -3.84 4.52 -0.91
CA TYR A 19 -3.42 5.02 0.40
C TYR A 19 -2.52 4.04 1.17
N SER A 20 -2.43 2.78 0.72
CA SER A 20 -1.63 1.72 1.33
C SER A 20 -0.48 1.37 0.40
N ALA A 21 0.74 1.36 0.94
CA ALA A 21 1.93 1.01 0.18
C ALA A 21 1.89 -0.46 -0.25
N GLN A 22 1.35 -1.35 0.57
CA GLN A 22 1.14 -2.74 0.18
C GLN A 22 0.16 -2.89 -0.99
N LYS A 23 -1.01 -2.22 -0.94
CA LYS A 23 -1.97 -2.25 -2.06
C LYS A 23 -1.36 -1.65 -3.32
N PHE A 24 -0.58 -0.58 -3.17
CA PHE A 24 0.16 0.03 -4.27
C PHE A 24 1.09 -0.98 -4.94
N TRP A 25 1.99 -1.66 -4.20
CA TRP A 25 2.91 -2.65 -4.77
C TRP A 25 2.20 -3.86 -5.40
N GLN A 26 1.03 -4.24 -4.89
CA GLN A 26 0.25 -5.34 -5.48
C GLN A 26 -0.40 -4.98 -6.82
N GLN A 27 -0.74 -3.70 -7.00
CA GLN A 27 -1.45 -3.20 -8.18
C GLN A 27 -0.50 -2.55 -9.20
N TRP A 28 0.66 -2.08 -8.76
CA TRP A 28 1.74 -1.58 -9.59
C TRP A 28 2.41 -2.74 -10.32
N HIS A 29 2.54 -2.63 -11.64
CA HIS A 29 3.05 -3.70 -12.49
C HIS A 29 2.40 -5.07 -12.21
N ARG A 30 1.06 -5.10 -12.24
CA ARG A 30 0.25 -6.25 -11.81
C ARG A 30 0.68 -7.58 -12.45
N SER A 31 1.05 -7.57 -13.72
CA SER A 31 1.49 -8.78 -14.44
C SER A 31 2.82 -9.32 -13.88
N TYR A 32 3.78 -8.44 -13.62
CA TYR A 32 5.07 -8.78 -13.04
C TYR A 32 4.94 -9.19 -11.58
N ASN A 33 4.12 -8.50 -10.78
CA ASN A 33 3.84 -8.89 -9.41
C ASN A 33 3.22 -10.31 -9.35
N ARG A 34 2.27 -10.63 -10.24
CA ARG A 34 1.70 -11.98 -10.34
C ARG A 34 2.75 -13.04 -10.67
N TRP A 35 3.67 -12.72 -11.58
CA TRP A 35 4.78 -13.60 -11.91
C TRP A 35 5.68 -13.85 -10.68
N ASN A 36 6.09 -12.80 -9.98
CA ASN A 36 6.87 -12.93 -8.74
C ASN A 36 6.13 -13.75 -7.68
N ILE A 37 4.83 -13.53 -7.52
CA ILE A 37 4.02 -14.30 -6.57
C ILE A 37 4.04 -15.79 -6.94
N ARG A 38 3.79 -16.12 -8.21
CA ARG A 38 3.68 -17.50 -8.68
C ARG A 38 4.99 -18.25 -8.62
N TYR A 39 6.10 -17.62 -9.01
CA TYR A 39 7.38 -18.30 -9.23
C TYR A 39 8.38 -18.14 -8.08
N ILE A 40 8.22 -17.12 -7.23
CA ILE A 40 9.14 -16.86 -6.11
C ILE A 40 8.40 -16.98 -4.78
N TYR A 41 7.32 -16.21 -4.60
CA TYR A 41 6.67 -16.08 -3.29
C TYR A 41 5.98 -17.37 -2.81
N ILE A 42 5.17 -18.01 -3.65
CA ILE A 42 4.45 -19.25 -3.33
C ILE A 42 5.42 -20.40 -3.00
N PRO A 43 6.44 -20.71 -3.82
CA PRO A 43 7.35 -21.81 -3.52
C PRO A 43 8.19 -21.59 -2.25
N LEU A 44 8.43 -20.34 -1.85
CA LEU A 44 9.14 -20.00 -0.60
C LEU A 44 8.25 -20.07 0.66
N GLY A 45 7.05 -20.67 0.57
CA GLY A 45 6.15 -20.87 1.72
C GLY A 45 5.14 -19.76 1.94
N GLY A 46 4.95 -18.87 0.95
CA GLY A 46 3.84 -17.93 0.87
C GLY A 46 3.65 -17.06 2.12
N ALA A 47 2.43 -17.03 2.65
CA ALA A 47 2.06 -16.17 3.78
C ALA A 47 2.74 -16.53 5.12
N LYS A 48 3.26 -17.77 5.26
CA LYS A 48 3.91 -18.23 6.50
C LYS A 48 5.22 -17.49 6.75
N TYR A 49 6.00 -17.25 5.70
CA TYR A 49 7.28 -16.54 5.75
C TYR A 49 7.22 -15.18 5.04
N PHE A 50 6.09 -14.46 5.19
CA PHE A 50 5.81 -13.21 4.47
C PHE A 50 6.99 -12.23 4.50
N ALA A 51 7.57 -11.96 5.68
CA ALA A 51 8.66 -10.98 5.81
C ALA A 51 9.88 -11.43 5.01
N TYR A 52 10.35 -12.66 5.22
CA TYR A 52 11.47 -13.24 4.48
C TYR A 52 11.23 -13.24 2.96
N ASN A 53 10.04 -13.65 2.54
CA ASN A 53 9.66 -13.70 1.13
C ASN A 53 9.62 -12.31 0.50
N THR A 54 9.20 -11.28 1.25
CA THR A 54 9.21 -9.88 0.79
C THR A 54 10.63 -9.42 0.49
N TRP A 55 11.59 -9.68 1.38
CA TRP A 55 12.99 -9.30 1.18
C TRP A 55 13.61 -9.98 -0.05
N ILE A 56 13.31 -11.27 -0.27
CA ILE A 56 13.80 -11.99 -1.45
C ILE A 56 13.18 -11.43 -2.73
N VAL A 57 11.86 -11.24 -2.76
CA VAL A 57 11.16 -10.73 -3.94
C VAL A 57 11.68 -9.33 -4.30
N PHE A 58 11.83 -8.42 -3.34
CA PHE A 58 12.36 -7.08 -3.61
C PHE A 58 13.84 -7.10 -4.00
N THR A 59 14.64 -8.02 -3.48
CA THR A 59 16.03 -8.23 -3.94
C THR A 59 16.06 -8.70 -5.39
N PHE A 60 15.19 -9.64 -5.75
CA PHE A 60 15.05 -10.10 -7.14
C PHE A 60 14.58 -8.96 -8.06
N VAL A 61 13.59 -8.16 -7.63
CA VAL A 61 13.10 -7.00 -8.38
C VAL A 61 14.22 -5.99 -8.61
N ALA A 62 15.03 -5.68 -7.59
CA ALA A 62 16.17 -4.79 -7.73
C ALA A 62 17.17 -5.32 -8.76
N LEU A 63 17.56 -6.59 -8.66
CA LEU A 63 18.47 -7.25 -9.60
C LEU A 63 17.90 -7.33 -11.02
N TRP A 64 16.59 -7.50 -11.16
CA TRP A 64 15.91 -7.52 -12.45
C TRP A 64 15.94 -6.17 -13.15
N HIS A 65 15.90 -5.07 -12.38
CA HIS A 65 15.96 -3.71 -12.92
C HIS A 65 17.39 -3.25 -13.25
N ASP A 66 18.35 -3.39 -12.33
CA ASP A 66 19.78 -3.11 -12.54
C ASP A 66 20.63 -3.67 -11.36
N ILE A 67 21.89 -4.03 -11.61
CA ILE A 67 22.85 -4.52 -10.58
C ILE A 67 23.43 -3.36 -9.76
N GLN A 68 23.13 -2.11 -10.10
CA GLN A 68 23.55 -0.96 -9.31
C GLN A 68 23.14 -1.10 -7.84
N LEU A 69 24.12 -1.01 -6.93
CA LEU A 69 23.92 -1.12 -5.48
C LEU A 69 22.89 -0.11 -4.94
N LYS A 70 22.67 1.00 -5.65
CA LYS A 70 21.66 2.01 -5.33
C LYS A 70 20.24 1.46 -5.40
N LEU A 71 19.91 0.65 -6.42
CA LEU A 71 18.59 0.02 -6.55
C LEU A 71 18.37 -1.08 -5.52
N LEU A 72 19.44 -1.81 -5.17
CA LEU A 72 19.37 -2.80 -4.09
C LEU A 72 19.09 -2.14 -2.73
N ALA A 73 19.81 -1.06 -2.41
CA ALA A 73 19.57 -0.29 -1.19
C ALA A 73 18.15 0.29 -1.14
N TRP A 74 17.63 0.76 -2.28
CA TRP A 74 16.24 1.18 -2.41
C TRP A 74 15.25 0.05 -2.13
N GLY A 75 15.43 -1.14 -2.73
CA GLY A 75 14.54 -2.28 -2.52
C GLY A 75 14.48 -2.72 -1.05
N TRP A 76 15.62 -2.69 -0.36
CA TRP A 76 15.67 -3.00 1.08
C TRP A 76 15.05 -1.92 1.95
N LEU A 77 15.22 -0.65 1.58
CA LEU A 77 14.60 0.48 2.28
C LEU A 77 13.07 0.45 2.12
N ILE A 78 12.55 0.06 0.95
CA ILE A 78 11.12 -0.21 0.75
C ILE A 78 10.65 -1.36 1.64
N CYS A 79 11.40 -2.47 1.72
CA CYS A 79 11.06 -3.58 2.62
C CYS A 79 10.96 -3.12 4.07
N LEU A 80 11.90 -2.28 4.51
CA LEU A 80 11.94 -1.74 5.86
C LEU A 80 10.72 -0.84 6.14
N PHE A 81 10.33 0.02 5.21
CA PHE A 81 9.16 0.90 5.38
C PHE A 81 7.82 0.16 5.25
N LEU A 82 7.78 -0.97 4.53
CA LEU A 82 6.57 -1.79 4.44
C LEU A 82 6.30 -2.57 5.74
N LEU A 83 7.34 -2.93 6.50
CA LEU A 83 7.21 -3.73 7.72
C LEU A 83 6.28 -3.08 8.78
N PRO A 84 6.42 -1.79 9.16
CA PRO A 84 5.51 -1.12 10.06
C PRO A 84 4.05 -1.18 9.60
N GLU A 85 3.77 -0.98 8.31
CA GLU A 85 2.41 -1.07 7.75
C GLU A 85 1.84 -2.48 7.93
N ILE A 86 2.64 -3.52 7.66
CA ILE A 86 2.22 -4.91 7.79
C ILE A 86 1.99 -5.29 9.25
N ILE A 87 2.89 -4.87 10.15
CA ILE A 87 2.77 -5.13 11.59
C ILE A 87 1.53 -4.43 12.13
N ALA A 88 1.33 -3.15 11.79
CA ALA A 88 0.14 -2.41 12.15
C ALA A 88 -1.11 -3.12 11.63
N THR A 89 -1.15 -3.47 10.34
CA THR A 89 -2.28 -4.17 9.73
C THR A 89 -2.54 -5.50 10.44
N ARG A 90 -1.52 -6.29 10.77
CA ARG A 90 -1.68 -7.56 11.49
C ARG A 90 -2.19 -7.36 12.92
N VAL A 91 -1.62 -6.41 13.66
CA VAL A 91 -2.03 -6.11 15.05
C VAL A 91 -3.47 -5.60 15.09
N PHE A 92 -3.85 -4.71 14.17
CA PHE A 92 -5.20 -4.14 14.11
C PHE A 92 -6.22 -5.09 13.45
N SER A 93 -5.81 -5.99 12.55
CA SER A 93 -6.67 -6.98 11.89
C SER A 93 -7.08 -8.15 12.80
N GLN A 94 -6.35 -8.42 13.88
CA GLN A 94 -6.62 -9.52 14.82
C GLN A 94 -7.89 -9.32 15.67
N LYS A 95 -8.51 -8.13 15.65
CA LYS A 95 -9.82 -7.89 16.31
C LYS A 95 -10.97 -7.86 15.30
N LYS A 96 -11.04 -8.91 14.47
CA LYS A 96 -12.24 -9.24 13.70
C LYS A 96 -13.29 -9.81 14.67
N VAL A 97 -14.27 -9.00 15.06
CA VAL A 97 -15.49 -9.54 15.64
C VAL A 97 -16.22 -10.24 14.51
N ARG A 98 -16.19 -11.57 14.52
CA ARG A 98 -17.00 -12.40 13.64
C ARG A 98 -18.46 -12.12 13.99
N CYS A 99 -19.14 -11.29 13.21
CA CYS A 99 -20.60 -11.24 13.20
C CYS A 99 -21.09 -12.62 12.74
N PHE A 100 -21.28 -13.50 13.71
CA PHE A 100 -21.96 -14.76 13.56
C PHE A 100 -23.46 -14.47 13.58
N TRP A 101 -24.05 -14.16 12.42
CA TRP A 101 -25.35 -14.68 12.01
C TRP A 101 -25.78 -14.16 10.62
N ARG A 102 -26.27 -15.10 9.80
CA ARG A 102 -27.12 -14.98 8.60
C ARG A 102 -26.45 -14.95 7.21
N SER A 103 -26.24 -16.18 6.69
CA SER A 103 -26.43 -16.60 5.29
C SER A 103 -25.77 -15.77 4.17
N ASN A 104 -24.64 -16.28 3.67
CA ASN A 104 -24.15 -16.14 2.29
C ASN A 104 -24.01 -14.73 1.69
N PHE A 105 -23.71 -13.71 2.49
CA PHE A 105 -23.30 -12.41 1.98
C PHE A 105 -22.08 -11.94 2.78
N GLU A 106 -20.97 -11.70 2.08
CA GLU A 106 -19.64 -11.35 2.61
C GLU A 106 -19.69 -10.06 3.46
N CYS A 107 -20.08 -10.13 4.75
CA CYS A 107 -20.16 -8.96 5.63
C CYS A 107 -18.98 -8.00 5.41
N TYR A 108 -19.34 -6.78 5.01
CA TYR A 108 -18.45 -5.63 4.94
C TYR A 108 -17.61 -5.57 6.22
N ASP A 109 -16.28 -5.45 6.07
CA ASP A 109 -15.28 -5.62 7.13
C ASP A 109 -15.50 -4.58 8.26
N PHE A 110 -16.40 -4.88 9.20
CA PHE A 110 -16.63 -4.09 10.40
C PHE A 110 -15.63 -4.56 11.46
N THR A 111 -14.43 -3.97 11.42
CA THR A 111 -13.46 -4.13 12.51
C THR A 111 -14.11 -3.68 13.82
N GLN A 112 -13.81 -4.31 14.95
CA GLN A 112 -14.34 -3.94 16.29
C GLN A 112 -14.16 -2.44 16.63
N TRP A 113 -13.24 -1.76 15.95
CA TRP A 113 -12.92 -0.34 16.07
C TRP A 113 -13.78 0.58 15.18
N GLY A 114 -14.64 0.04 14.32
CA GLY A 114 -15.50 0.79 13.40
C GLY A 114 -16.59 1.62 14.08
N SER A 115 -16.82 1.42 15.39
CA SER A 115 -17.74 2.25 16.19
C SER A 115 -17.11 3.56 16.68
N TRP A 116 -15.80 3.75 16.53
CA TRP A 116 -15.12 4.97 16.97
C TRP A 116 -14.99 5.97 15.82
N PRO A 117 -15.55 7.19 15.92
CA PRO A 117 -15.46 8.19 14.87
C PRO A 117 -14.01 8.60 14.58
N TYR A 118 -13.12 8.49 15.57
CA TYR A 118 -11.69 8.82 15.44
C TYR A 118 -10.85 7.73 14.74
N TYR A 119 -11.37 6.51 14.57
CA TYR A 119 -10.62 5.42 13.95
C TYR A 119 -10.30 5.71 12.47
N ARG A 120 -11.23 6.34 11.74
CA ARG A 120 -11.02 6.77 10.34
C ARG A 120 -9.87 7.77 10.23
N HIS A 121 -9.78 8.72 11.17
CA HIS A 121 -8.71 9.71 11.18
C HIS A 121 -7.36 9.10 11.56
N LEU A 122 -7.32 8.17 12.52
CA LEU A 122 -6.10 7.45 12.87
C LEU A 122 -5.56 6.62 11.69
N CYS A 123 -6.45 5.93 10.98
CA CYS A 123 -6.08 5.20 9.76
C CYS A 123 -5.58 6.14 8.66
N ALA A 124 -6.21 7.31 8.51
CA ALA A 124 -5.76 8.33 7.56
C ALA A 124 -4.36 8.87 7.89
N VAL A 125 -4.05 9.12 9.17
CA VAL A 125 -2.69 9.51 9.60
C VAL A 125 -1.68 8.42 9.26
N GLY A 126 -2.01 7.14 9.51
CA GLY A 126 -1.17 6.01 9.12
C GLY A 126 -0.92 5.93 7.61
N ALA A 127 -1.96 6.17 6.80
CA ALA A 127 -1.86 6.22 5.34
C ALA A 127 -0.99 7.40 4.87
N VAL A 128 -1.12 8.59 5.46
CA VAL A 128 -0.24 9.74 5.17
C VAL A 128 1.22 9.38 5.43
N LEU A 129 1.51 8.74 6.57
CA LEU A 129 2.86 8.28 6.89
C LEU A 129 3.39 7.28 5.87
N ASN A 130 2.57 6.31 5.44
CA ASN A 130 2.96 5.33 4.42
C ASN A 130 3.27 5.98 3.07
N ILE A 131 2.44 6.94 2.63
CA ILE A 131 2.65 7.69 1.39
C ILE A 131 3.96 8.48 1.47
N LEU A 132 4.19 9.19 2.58
CA LEU A 132 5.42 9.96 2.80
C LEU A 132 6.66 9.05 2.83
N MET A 133 6.58 7.89 3.50
CA MET A 133 7.66 6.91 3.50
C MET A 133 7.95 6.39 2.09
N MET A 134 6.92 6.13 1.29
CA MET A 134 7.07 5.71 -0.10
C MET A 134 7.72 6.80 -0.97
N MET A 135 7.32 8.06 -0.78
CA MET A 135 7.92 9.21 -1.47
C MET A 135 9.41 9.37 -1.12
N ILE A 136 9.75 9.28 0.18
CA ILE A 136 11.13 9.37 0.65
C ILE A 136 11.96 8.21 0.09
N ALA A 137 11.42 7.00 0.11
CA ALA A 137 12.12 5.83 -0.42
C ALA A 137 12.45 6.00 -1.90
N ASN A 138 11.48 6.40 -2.72
CA ASN A 138 11.70 6.62 -4.14
C ASN A 138 12.68 7.78 -4.41
N LEU A 139 12.63 8.85 -3.61
CA LEU A 139 13.58 9.96 -3.71
C LEU A 139 15.02 9.51 -3.42
N VAL A 140 15.21 8.68 -2.38
CA VAL A 140 16.51 8.10 -2.01
C VAL A 140 17.03 7.20 -3.13
N GLY A 141 16.18 6.32 -3.65
CA GLY A 141 16.57 5.31 -4.63
C GLY A 141 16.98 5.88 -5.98
N PHE A 142 16.29 6.92 -6.46
CA PHE A 142 16.47 7.42 -7.83
C PHE A 142 17.16 8.78 -7.94
N CYS A 143 17.07 9.66 -6.93
CA CYS A 143 17.54 11.04 -7.06
C CYS A 143 18.71 11.40 -6.16
N VAL A 144 18.65 11.06 -4.87
CA VAL A 144 19.49 11.73 -3.85
C VAL A 144 20.54 10.80 -3.23
N GLY A 145 20.30 9.48 -3.20
CA GLY A 145 21.15 8.55 -2.44
C GLY A 145 20.99 8.71 -0.92
N LEU A 146 21.77 7.94 -0.15
CA LEU A 146 21.65 7.90 1.31
C LEU A 146 22.21 9.16 1.98
N ASP A 147 23.32 9.69 1.49
CA ASP A 147 24.00 10.84 2.09
C ASP A 147 23.18 12.13 1.93
N GLY A 148 22.60 12.34 0.75
CA GLY A 148 21.73 13.50 0.53
C GLY A 148 20.40 13.38 1.27
N MET A 149 19.89 12.17 1.54
CA MET A 149 18.68 11.99 2.36
C MET A 149 18.91 12.41 3.80
N ALA A 150 20.04 12.00 4.40
CA ALA A 150 20.36 12.41 5.76
C ALA A 150 20.42 13.94 5.89
N GLU A 151 20.97 14.61 4.86
CA GLU A 151 21.05 16.06 4.83
C GLU A 151 19.67 16.71 4.61
N MET A 152 18.84 16.17 3.72
CA MET A 152 17.45 16.63 3.54
C MET A 152 16.63 16.45 4.81
N LEU A 153 16.71 15.31 5.49
CA LEU A 153 16.01 15.09 6.77
C LEU A 153 16.49 16.08 7.83
N LYS A 154 17.79 16.31 7.95
CA LYS A 154 18.32 17.34 8.87
C LYS A 154 17.76 18.72 8.54
N GLN A 155 17.68 19.09 7.27
CA GLN A 155 17.12 20.38 6.84
C GLN A 155 15.62 20.48 7.11
N ILE A 156 14.86 19.40 6.90
CA ILE A 156 13.42 19.33 7.17
C ILE A 156 13.13 19.51 8.67
N PHE A 157 13.91 18.84 9.54
CA PHE A 157 13.69 18.89 10.99
C PHE A 157 14.31 20.10 11.69
N ARG A 158 15.36 20.72 11.13
CA ARG A 158 16.01 21.91 11.75
C ARG A 158 15.50 23.25 11.22
N THR A 159 14.99 23.30 9.99
CA THR A 159 14.58 24.57 9.39
C THR A 159 13.09 24.79 9.58
N ALA A 160 12.69 25.98 10.05
CA ALA A 160 11.27 26.33 10.19
C ALA A 160 10.49 26.18 8.88
N SER A 161 11.09 26.56 7.74
CA SER A 161 10.50 26.35 6.41
C SER A 161 10.30 24.88 6.05
N GLY A 162 11.21 24.00 6.48
CA GLY A 162 11.12 22.55 6.30
C GLY A 162 9.96 21.95 7.07
N ILE A 163 9.77 22.39 8.32
CA ILE A 163 8.63 21.98 9.15
C ILE A 163 7.32 22.49 8.56
N THR A 164 7.25 23.77 8.13
CA THR A 164 6.06 24.32 7.48
C THR A 164 5.71 23.56 6.20
N PHE A 165 6.71 23.23 5.38
CA PHE A 165 6.53 22.41 4.19
C PHE A 165 6.01 21.01 4.52
N LEU A 166 6.59 20.34 5.52
CA LEU A 166 6.18 19.01 5.95
C LEU A 166 4.72 19.02 6.45
N ILE A 167 4.36 19.96 7.33
CA ILE A 167 2.99 20.08 7.85
C ILE A 167 2.00 20.35 6.72
N THR A 168 2.30 21.30 5.83
CA THR A 168 1.42 21.65 4.71
C THR A 168 1.23 20.45 3.78
N THR A 169 2.31 19.74 3.46
CA THR A 169 2.27 18.54 2.61
C THR A 169 1.49 17.42 3.27
N SER A 170 1.72 17.15 4.57
CA SER A 170 0.96 16.16 5.33
C SER A 170 -0.53 16.47 5.37
N MET A 171 -0.92 17.74 5.51
CA MET A 171 -2.33 18.16 5.46
C MET A 171 -2.95 17.94 4.08
N CYS A 172 -2.25 18.30 3.00
CA CYS A 172 -2.73 18.06 1.64
C CYS A 172 -2.92 16.56 1.36
N ILE A 173 -1.95 15.74 1.74
CA ILE A 173 -2.05 14.28 1.58
C ILE A 173 -3.19 13.72 2.45
N PHE A 174 -3.38 14.24 3.68
CA PHE A 174 -4.46 13.80 4.56
C PHE A 174 -5.84 14.02 3.92
N VAL A 175 -6.08 15.19 3.31
CA VAL A 175 -7.30 15.45 2.55
C VAL A 175 -7.44 14.47 1.38
N GLY A 176 -6.36 14.25 0.62
CA GLY A 176 -6.34 13.26 -0.46
C GLY A 176 -6.71 11.85 0.02
N VAL A 177 -6.16 11.40 1.14
CA VAL A 177 -6.45 10.10 1.76
C VAL A 177 -7.92 10.00 2.18
N GLN A 178 -8.52 11.06 2.73
CA GLN A 178 -9.95 11.06 3.07
C GLN A 178 -10.83 10.87 1.82
N VAL A 179 -10.44 11.49 0.69
CA VAL A 179 -11.12 11.31 -0.59
C VAL A 179 -10.95 9.88 -1.10
N MET A 180 -9.75 9.28 -0.97
CA MET A 180 -9.52 7.88 -1.36
C MET A 180 -10.34 6.90 -0.54
N PHE A 181 -10.50 7.14 0.77
CA PHE A 181 -11.39 6.32 1.62
C PHE A 181 -12.84 6.40 1.15
N GLU A 182 -13.33 7.60 0.86
CA GLU A 182 -14.68 7.76 0.33
C GLU A 182 -14.87 7.06 -1.02
N TYR A 183 -13.88 7.18 -1.90
CA TYR A 183 -13.91 6.51 -3.20
C TYR A 183 -13.98 4.99 -3.06
N GLU A 184 -13.20 4.39 -2.16
CA GLU A 184 -13.23 2.94 -1.92
C GLU A 184 -14.57 2.49 -1.31
N GLU A 185 -15.15 3.28 -0.39
CA GLU A 185 -16.50 3.02 0.12
C GLU A 185 -17.57 3.09 -0.99
N MET A 186 -17.49 4.08 -1.88
CA MET A 186 -18.39 4.21 -3.02
C MET A 186 -18.31 3.01 -3.96
N GLU A 187 -17.10 2.54 -4.26
CA GLU A 187 -16.89 1.36 -5.11
C GLU A 187 -17.49 0.10 -4.47
N ASN A 188 -17.28 -0.07 -3.17
CA ASN A 188 -17.87 -1.18 -2.44
C ASN A 188 -19.41 -1.12 -2.44
N ARG A 189 -20.00 0.07 -2.21
CA ARG A 189 -21.47 0.26 -2.28
C ARG A 189 -22.04 -0.08 -3.66
N LYS A 190 -21.31 0.19 -4.74
CA LYS A 190 -21.73 -0.21 -6.11
C LYS A 190 -21.70 -1.74 -6.28
N ARG A 191 -20.58 -2.38 -5.94
CA ARG A 191 -20.43 -3.85 -6.00
C ARG A 191 -21.51 -4.59 -5.20
N TRP A 192 -21.88 -4.04 -4.05
CA TRP A 192 -22.98 -4.58 -3.23
C TRP A 192 -24.32 -4.51 -3.94
N ARG A 193 -24.66 -3.36 -4.53
CA ARG A 193 -25.91 -3.19 -5.28
C ARG A 193 -25.98 -4.09 -6.51
N GLU A 194 -24.86 -4.30 -7.19
CA GLU A 194 -24.76 -5.22 -8.33
C GLU A 194 -25.01 -6.67 -7.89
N LYS A 195 -24.32 -7.14 -6.84
CA LYS A 195 -24.55 -8.47 -6.26
C LYS A 195 -25.99 -8.67 -5.76
N GLU A 196 -26.57 -7.66 -5.12
CA GLU A 196 -27.98 -7.73 -4.69
C GLU A 196 -28.95 -7.80 -5.87
N ALA A 197 -28.65 -7.15 -6.99
CA ALA A 197 -29.44 -7.24 -8.21
C ALA A 197 -29.33 -8.64 -8.85
N GLU A 198 -28.13 -9.21 -8.91
CA GLU A 198 -27.89 -10.59 -9.40
C GLU A 198 -28.61 -11.65 -8.57
N LEU A 199 -28.69 -11.48 -7.25
CA LEU A 199 -29.41 -12.41 -6.36
C LEU A 199 -30.94 -12.30 -6.44
N ARG A 200 -31.45 -11.19 -6.98
CA ARG A 200 -32.90 -10.92 -7.08
C ARG A 200 -33.48 -11.24 -8.45
N GLY A 201 -32.65 -11.42 -9.49
CA GLY A 201 -33.05 -11.80 -10.85
C GLY A 201 -32.92 -13.29 -11.08
#